data_AF-A0A1E5UMP2-F1
#
_entry.id   AF-A0A1E5UMP2-F1
#
_cell.length_a   1.000
_cell.length_b   1.000
_cell.length_c   1.000
_cell.angle_alpha   90.00
_cell.angle_beta   90.00
_cell.angle_gamma   90.00
#
_symmetry.space_group_name_H-M   'P 1'
#
loop_
_entity.id
_entity.type
_entity.pdbx_description
1 polymer ?
#
loop_
_entity_poly.entity_id
_entity_poly.type
_entity_poly.pdbx_seq_one_letter_code
_entity_poly.pdbx_strand_id
1 'polypeptide(L)' 'LFSSAAAQNATVGAKTEVHVGVILDLGSLVGKIARTSILMAMEDFYAAHGNHCSPKRCTVVVRSPLV' A
#
# COMPACT_ATOMS: atom_id res chain seq x y z
N LEU A 1 -28.37 32.14 17.07
CA LEU A 1 -27.53 32.26 15.85
C LEU A 1 -26.37 31.29 16.00
N PHE A 2 -26.48 30.11 15.40
CA PHE A 2 -25.41 29.10 15.41
C PHE A 2 -24.54 29.31 14.18
N SER A 3 -23.28 29.71 14.38
CA SER A 3 -22.30 29.79 13.28
C SER A 3 -21.89 28.37 12.89
N SER A 4 -22.32 27.92 11.71
CA SER A 4 -21.84 26.66 11.14
C SER A 4 -20.40 26.85 10.68
N ALA A 5 -19.47 26.14 11.30
CA ALA A 5 -18.09 26.05 10.81
C ALA A 5 -18.11 25.24 9.50
N ALA A 6 -18.10 25.93 8.37
CA ALA A 6 -17.75 25.30 7.11
C ALA A 6 -16.28 24.88 7.19
N ALA A 7 -16.02 23.57 7.31
CA ALA A 7 -14.70 23.02 7.10
C ALA A 7 -14.37 23.17 5.61
N GLN A 8 -13.46 24.10 5.30
CA GLN A 8 -13.11 24.45 3.95
C GLN A 8 -11.96 23.57 3.45
N ASN A 9 -12.20 23.01 2.27
CA ASN A 9 -11.23 22.71 1.21
C ASN A 9 -10.64 21.30 1.15
N ALA A 10 -11.01 20.63 0.07
CA ALA A 10 -10.50 19.35 -0.39
C ALA A 10 -8.98 19.39 -0.56
N THR A 11 -8.27 18.49 0.12
CA THR A 11 -6.90 18.16 -0.27
C THR A 11 -6.95 17.22 -1.49
N VAL A 12 -7.21 17.79 -2.66
CA VAL A 12 -6.83 17.18 -3.94
C VAL A 12 -5.30 17.16 -3.95
N GLY A 13 -4.68 16.06 -3.50
CA GLY A 13 -3.23 15.87 -3.63
C GLY A 13 -2.48 15.19 -2.48
N ALA A 14 -3.12 14.78 -1.39
CA ALA A 14 -2.42 13.98 -0.37
C ALA A 14 -2.27 12.54 -0.87
N LYS A 15 -1.04 12.17 -1.26
CA LYS A 15 -0.63 10.77 -1.45
C LYS A 15 -0.89 10.01 -0.14
N THR A 16 -2.07 9.42 -0.01
CA THR A 16 -2.48 8.58 1.12
C THR A 16 -1.72 7.27 1.04
N GLU A 17 -0.60 7.18 1.73
CA GLU A 17 0.18 5.95 1.80
C GLU A 17 -0.58 4.89 2.62
N VAL A 18 -0.74 3.70 2.07
CA VAL A 18 -1.41 2.57 2.72
C VAL A 18 -0.36 1.52 3.07
N HIS A 19 -0.17 1.25 4.35
CA HIS A 19 0.76 0.22 4.80
C HIS A 19 0.01 -1.11 4.99
N VAL A 20 0.42 -2.14 4.25
CA VAL A 20 -0.15 -3.48 4.35
C VAL A 20 0.93 -4.42 4.90
N GLY A 21 0.69 -5.02 6.06
CA GLY A 21 1.59 -6.02 6.64
C GLY A 21 1.22 -7.42 6.18
N VAL A 22 2.21 -8.21 5.73
CA VAL A 22 2.05 -9.64 5.45
C VAL A 22 3.08 -10.44 6.25
N ILE A 23 2.65 -11.58 6.80
CA ILE A 23 3.54 -12.51 7.49
C ILE A 23 3.79 -13.68 6.55
N LEU A 24 5.06 -13.89 6.20
CA LEU A 24 5.48 -14.97 5.32
C LEU A 24 6.57 -15.77 6.02
N ASP A 25 6.44 -17.09 6.00
CA ASP A 25 7.54 -17.98 6.39
C ASP A 25 8.62 -17.99 5.29
N LEU A 26 9.62 -17.13 5.44
CA LEU A 26 10.75 -17.07 4.50
C LEU A 26 11.73 -18.25 4.65
N GLY A 27 11.53 -19.14 5.63
CA GLY A 27 12.22 -20.42 5.73
C GLY A 27 11.72 -21.43 4.69
N SER A 28 10.45 -21.34 4.31
CA SER A 28 9.82 -22.17 3.28
C SER A 28 10.10 -21.68 1.85
N LEU A 29 10.20 -22.63 0.90
CA LEU A 29 10.25 -22.33 -0.53
C LEU A 29 9.02 -21.51 -0.96
N VAL A 30 7.84 -21.83 -0.42
CA VAL A 30 6.59 -21.13 -0.74
C VAL A 30 6.62 -19.68 -0.27
N GLY A 31 7.15 -19.40 0.93
CA GLY A 31 7.24 -18.02 1.40
C GLY A 31 8.24 -17.16 0.62
N LYS A 32 9.33 -17.78 0.13
CA LYS A 32 10.27 -17.11 -0.80
C LYS A 32 9.60 -16.78 -2.13
N ILE A 33 8.87 -17.73 -2.72
CA ILE A 33 8.11 -17.52 -3.97
C ILE A 33 7.05 -16.44 -3.76
N ALA A 34 6.30 -16.50 -2.66
CA ALA A 34 5.27 -15.52 -2.33
C ALA A 34 5.84 -14.10 -2.21
N ARG A 35 7.00 -13.94 -1.55
CA ARG A 35 7.67 -12.63 -1.44
C ARG A 35 8.02 -12.06 -2.81
N THR A 36 8.59 -12.87 -3.70
CA THR A 36 8.94 -12.44 -5.07
C THR A 36 7.69 -12.11 -5.88
N SER A 37 6.65 -12.95 -5.79
CA SER A 37 5.38 -12.73 -6.50
C SER A 37 4.69 -11.45 -6.07
N ILE A 38 4.66 -11.14 -4.77
CA ILE A 38 4.09 -9.90 -4.25
C ILE A 38 4.85 -8.67 -4.75
N LEU A 39 6.19 -8.71 -4.75
CA LEU A 39 7.00 -7.60 -5.23
C LEU A 39 6.76 -7.33 -6.72
N MET A 40 6.75 -8.38 -7.55
CA MET A 40 6.46 -8.26 -8.99
C MET A 40 5.05 -7.74 -9.24
N ALA A 41 4.04 -8.25 -8.52
CA ALA A 41 2.67 -7.78 -8.67
C ALA A 41 2.50 -6.29 -8.30
N MET A 42 3.23 -5.82 -7.29
CA MET A 42 3.25 -4.39 -6.94
C MET A 42 3.92 -3.55 -8.02
N GLU A 43 5.06 -4.01 -8.54
CA GLU A 43 5.79 -3.33 -9.62
C GLU A 43 4.92 -3.22 -10.89
N ASP A 44 4.30 -4.32 -11.31
CA ASP A 44 3.38 -4.36 -12.46
C ASP A 44 2.17 -3.43 -12.24
N PHE A 45 1.59 -3.44 -11.04
CA PHE A 45 0.45 -2.58 -10.69
C PHE A 45 0.81 -1.10 -10.77
N TYR A 46 1.98 -0.70 -10.26
CA TYR A 46 2.42 0.69 -10.33
C TYR A 46 2.88 1.11 -11.74
N ALA A 47 3.48 0.20 -12.51
CA ALA A 47 3.89 0.46 -13.90
C ALA A 47 2.68 0.65 -14.82
N ALA A 48 1.65 -0.20 -14.70
CA ALA A 48 0.43 -0.13 -15.51
C ALA A 48 -0.45 1.09 -15.17
N HIS A 49 -0.31 1.66 -13.98
CA HIS A 49 -1.16 2.75 -13.48
C HIS A 49 -0.41 4.06 -13.20
N GLY A 50 0.69 4.33 -13.90
CA GLY A 50 1.62 5.44 -13.66
C GLY A 50 1.07 6.87 -13.72
N ASN A 51 -0.16 7.10 -14.20
CA ASN A 51 -0.78 8.44 -14.26
C ASN A 51 -2.27 8.51 -13.87
N HIS A 52 -2.90 7.39 -13.52
CA HIS A 52 -4.33 7.34 -13.19
C HIS A 52 -4.63 6.70 -11.83
N CYS A 53 -3.62 6.19 -11.12
CA CYS A 53 -3.80 5.78 -9.73
C CYS A 53 -3.79 7.02 -8.82
N SER A 54 -4.99 7.59 -8.67
CA SER A 54 -5.41 8.39 -7.51
C SER A 54 -4.77 7.90 -6.20
N PRO A 55 -4.57 8.80 -5.23
CA PRO A 55 -3.29 9.14 -4.63
C PRO A 55 -2.83 8.13 -3.57
N LYS A 56 -2.73 6.82 -3.88
CA LYS A 56 -2.44 5.81 -2.86
C LYS A 56 -1.23 4.96 -3.23
N ARG A 57 -0.12 5.22 -2.56
CA ARG A 57 1.06 4.34 -2.58
C ARG A 57 0.84 3.27 -1.51
N CYS A 58 0.64 2.03 -1.90
CA CYS A 58 0.58 0.89 -1.00
C CYS A 58 2.00 0.32 -0.79
N THR A 59 2.48 0.33 0.45
CA THR A 59 3.77 -0.26 0.83
C THR A 59 3.51 -1.57 1.55
N VAL A 60 4.04 -2.69 1.02
CA VAL A 60 3.91 -4.01 1.65
C VAL A 60 5.08 -4.26 2.59
N VAL A 61 4.78 -4.52 3.86
CA VAL A 61 5.78 -4.85 4.89
C VAL A 61 5.74 -6.35 5.14
N VAL A 62 6.80 -7.06 4.75
CA VAL A 62 6.95 -8.49 5.00
C VAL A 62 7.64 -8.69 6.36
N ARG A 63 7.04 -9.50 7.23
CA ARG A 63 7.67 -9.96 8.48
C ARG A 63 7.74 -11.48 8.50
N SER A 64 8.84 -12.02 9.02
CA SER A 64 8.92 -13.45 9.34
C SER A 64 8.05 -13.74 10.57
N PRO A 65 7.40 -14.92 10.65
CA PRO A 65 6.72 -15.34 11.87
C PRO A 65 7.72 -15.34 13.03
N LEU A 66 7.34 -14.72 14.15
CA LEU A 66 8.07 -14.80 15.41
C LEU A 66 7.94 -16.26 15.88
N VAL A 67 9.02 -17.02 15.78
CA VAL A 67 9.21 -18.23 16.61
C VAL A 67 9.46 -17.78 18.04
#